data_AF-A0AAW2ICT7-F1
#
_entry.id   AF-A0AAW2ICT7-F1
#
_cell.length_a   1.000
_cell.length_b   1.000
_cell.length_c   1.000
_cell.angle_alpha   90.00
_cell.angle_beta   90.00
_cell.angle_gamma   90.00
#
_symmetry.space_group_name_H-M   'P 1'
#
loop_
_entity.id
_entity.type
_entity.pdbx_description
1 polymer ?
#
loop_
_entity_poly.entity_id
_entity_poly.type
_entity_poly.pdbx_seq_one_letter_code
_entity_poly.pdbx_strand_id
1 'polypeptide(L)'
;MDYPCPDRSLWKSAVPPESVHKLRPGDINVVAAIGDSLTAANGARTDNLYEVIFRENRGVSWSIGGQGNWSQFLTVPNLLKVMNPELVGYSIGDGSPFSKAAQFNAAYFGAMDQDIMGQAVWLVRKLKTDPRVDFRNDWKMLTLMIGTNDVCSDQCYSKRQGVETHRRNIIRVLDFLYLQLPKTFVNLVSMPYIPAYADLVDPPFPTCITMKLLACSCLFGGAKPGYKLSNVMNMTRAFQAVQKEIAESGRYDRREDFTVVFQPTNLNSRFPKLKKSRRWNSPDPHDYSYISIDCIHYTQKLHAISKKIFRLYQSHCL
;
A
#
# COMPACT_ATOMS: atom_id res chain seq x y z
N MET A 1 -23.92 2.44 14.14
CA MET A 1 -23.51 2.22 12.73
C MET A 1 -24.10 3.38 11.93
N ASP A 2 -23.55 3.81 10.79
CA ASP A 2 -23.89 3.18 9.52
C ASP A 2 -22.93 3.56 8.38
N TYR A 3 -22.43 2.54 7.67
CA TYR A 3 -21.94 2.65 6.30
C TYR A 3 -22.72 1.66 5.42
N PRO A 4 -23.77 2.17 4.77
CA PRO A 4 -24.26 1.65 3.50
C PRO A 4 -24.54 2.84 2.57
N CYS A 5 -23.46 3.33 1.97
CA CYS A 5 -23.35 4.55 1.16
C CYS A 5 -24.67 5.03 0.49
N PRO A 6 -25.16 6.24 0.80
CA PRO A 6 -26.42 6.76 0.25
C PRO A 6 -26.33 7.08 -1.25
N ASP A 7 -25.14 7.45 -1.73
CA ASP A 7 -24.93 7.79 -3.13
C ASP A 7 -24.97 6.54 -4.02
N ARG A 8 -26.14 6.31 -4.64
CA ARG A 8 -26.37 5.18 -5.56
C ARG A 8 -25.52 5.25 -6.83
N SER A 9 -24.92 6.39 -7.15
CA SER A 9 -24.00 6.50 -8.30
C SER A 9 -22.68 5.74 -8.09
N LEU A 10 -22.37 5.33 -6.86
CA LEU A 10 -21.17 4.53 -6.54
C LEU A 10 -21.43 3.02 -6.51
N TRP A 11 -22.70 2.61 -6.57
CA TRP A 11 -23.10 1.21 -6.55
C TRP A 11 -22.93 0.56 -7.92
N LYS A 12 -22.95 -0.78 -7.94
CA LYS A 12 -22.78 -1.59 -9.15
C LYS A 12 -23.75 -1.13 -10.24
N SER A 13 -23.21 -0.87 -11.42
CA SER A 13 -23.97 -0.49 -12.60
C SER A 13 -24.84 -1.66 -13.06
N ALA A 14 -26.01 -1.35 -13.61
CA ALA A 14 -26.87 -2.37 -14.22
C ALA A 14 -26.19 -3.05 -15.43
N VAL A 15 -25.36 -2.29 -16.16
CA VAL A 15 -24.52 -2.79 -17.24
C VAL A 15 -23.07 -2.47 -16.89
N PRO A 16 -22.16 -3.46 -16.88
CA PRO A 16 -20.74 -3.21 -16.60
C PRO A 16 -20.16 -2.18 -17.58
N PRO A 17 -19.37 -1.20 -17.10
CA PRO A 17 -18.78 -0.19 -17.97
C PRO A 17 -17.68 -0.81 -18.86
N GLU A 18 -17.53 -0.30 -20.07
CA GLU A 18 -16.42 -0.68 -20.97
C GLU A 18 -15.21 0.26 -20.83
N SER A 19 -15.42 1.45 -20.25
CA SER A 19 -14.39 2.47 -20.09
C SER A 19 -14.18 2.81 -18.61
N VAL A 20 -12.92 3.03 -18.24
CA VAL A 20 -12.51 3.42 -16.90
C VAL A 20 -13.07 4.78 -16.50
N HIS A 21 -13.38 5.65 -17.47
CA HIS A 21 -14.01 6.95 -17.23
C HIS A 21 -15.45 6.84 -16.72
N LYS A 22 -16.08 5.67 -16.83
CA LYS A 22 -17.42 5.37 -16.32
C LYS A 22 -17.39 4.37 -15.15
N LEU A 23 -16.20 3.92 -14.74
CA LEU A 23 -16.04 2.90 -13.72
C LEU A 23 -16.46 3.42 -12.35
N ARG A 24 -17.37 2.71 -11.69
CA ARG A 24 -17.81 3.00 -10.32
C ARG A 24 -17.17 2.02 -9.33
N PRO A 25 -17.09 2.36 -8.03
CA PRO A 25 -16.67 1.42 -7.00
C PRO A 25 -17.40 0.07 -7.04
N GLY A 26 -18.72 0.06 -7.17
CA GLY A 26 -19.49 -1.18 -7.23
C GLY A 26 -19.30 -2.01 -8.50
N ASP A 27 -18.68 -1.44 -9.55
CA ASP A 27 -18.35 -2.19 -10.77
C ASP A 27 -17.06 -3.00 -10.62
N ILE A 28 -16.25 -2.77 -9.58
CA ILE A 28 -15.02 -3.52 -9.34
C ILE A 28 -15.37 -4.92 -8.85
N ASN A 29 -15.00 -5.94 -9.64
CA ASN A 29 -15.22 -7.35 -9.33
C ASN A 29 -14.04 -7.95 -8.55
N VAL A 30 -12.83 -7.50 -8.86
CA VAL A 30 -11.60 -8.10 -8.33
C VAL A 30 -10.72 -7.04 -7.71
N VAL A 31 -10.23 -7.28 -6.50
CA VAL A 31 -9.13 -6.52 -5.89
C VAL A 31 -7.87 -7.37 -5.86
N ALA A 32 -6.73 -6.75 -6.15
CA ALA A 32 -5.43 -7.38 -6.07
C ALA A 32 -4.36 -6.38 -5.59
N ALA A 33 -3.24 -6.88 -5.09
CA ALA A 33 -2.15 -6.01 -4.64
C ALA A 33 -0.77 -6.62 -4.84
N ILE A 34 0.19 -5.74 -5.15
CA ILE A 34 1.62 -6.01 -5.23
C ILE A 34 2.38 -4.92 -4.44
N GLY A 35 3.45 -5.30 -3.77
CA GLY A 35 4.18 -4.39 -2.88
C GLY A 35 5.04 -5.10 -1.84
N ASP A 36 5.28 -4.41 -0.73
CA ASP A 36 6.10 -4.86 0.40
C ASP A 36 5.28 -5.24 1.64
N SER A 37 5.95 -5.32 2.79
CA SER A 37 5.37 -5.63 4.10
C SER A 37 4.26 -4.70 4.54
N LEU A 38 4.22 -3.44 4.10
CA LEU A 38 3.12 -2.52 4.42
C LEU A 38 1.84 -2.91 3.67
N THR A 39 1.97 -3.49 2.48
CA THR A 39 0.84 -4.04 1.71
C THR A 39 0.41 -5.41 2.26
N ALA A 40 1.35 -6.20 2.80
CA ALA A 40 1.07 -7.45 3.50
C ALA A 40 0.54 -7.25 4.94
N ALA A 41 0.57 -6.01 5.47
CA ALA A 41 0.14 -5.64 6.81
C ALA A 41 0.88 -6.39 7.93
N ASN A 42 2.20 -6.52 7.80
CA ASN A 42 3.04 -7.02 8.88
C ASN A 42 2.83 -6.19 10.15
N GLY A 43 2.79 -6.85 11.30
CA GLY A 43 2.73 -6.16 12.59
C GLY A 43 1.42 -5.43 12.89
N ALA A 44 0.38 -5.55 12.05
CA ALA A 44 -0.83 -4.76 12.21
C ALA A 44 -1.68 -5.16 13.44
N ARG A 45 -1.58 -6.40 13.90
CA ARG A 45 -2.41 -6.94 15.01
C ARG A 45 -1.62 -7.63 16.11
N THR A 46 -0.31 -7.37 16.20
CA THR A 46 0.55 -8.07 17.14
C THR A 46 1.41 -7.10 17.94
N ASP A 47 1.69 -7.48 19.18
CA ASP A 47 2.64 -6.89 20.09
C ASP A 47 3.90 -7.78 20.25
N ASN A 48 4.06 -8.80 19.40
CA ASN A 48 5.14 -9.77 19.44
C ASN A 48 6.02 -9.70 18.18
N LEU A 49 7.33 -9.48 18.36
CA LEU A 49 8.27 -9.29 17.25
C LEU A 49 8.40 -10.54 16.38
N TYR A 50 8.30 -11.72 16.99
CA TYR A 50 8.28 -12.97 16.25
C TYR A 50 7.13 -12.99 15.23
N GLU A 51 5.95 -12.54 15.64
CA GLU A 51 4.80 -12.47 14.74
C GLU A 51 4.98 -11.39 13.68
N VAL A 52 5.58 -10.24 14.00
CA VAL A 52 5.89 -9.21 12.98
C VAL A 52 6.74 -9.76 11.83
N ILE A 53 7.72 -10.61 12.15
CA ILE A 53 8.68 -11.16 11.19
C ILE A 53 8.09 -12.37 10.44
N PHE A 54 7.37 -13.26 11.14
CA PHE A 54 6.95 -14.54 10.58
C PHE A 54 5.45 -14.63 10.24
N ARG A 55 4.64 -13.63 10.63
CA ARG A 55 3.20 -13.55 10.32
C ARG A 55 2.85 -12.20 9.70
N GLU A 56 2.14 -12.27 8.59
CA GLU A 56 1.64 -11.09 7.89
C GLU A 56 0.12 -11.02 8.11
N ASN A 57 -0.39 -9.92 8.68
CA ASN A 57 -1.82 -9.78 9.02
C ASN A 57 -2.64 -9.32 7.80
N ARG A 58 -2.48 -10.04 6.68
CA ARG A 58 -2.98 -9.66 5.35
C ARG A 58 -4.47 -9.34 5.33
N GLY A 59 -5.26 -10.06 6.12
CA GLY A 59 -6.70 -9.88 6.26
C GLY A 59 -7.12 -8.48 6.70
N VAL A 60 -6.25 -7.74 7.38
CA VAL A 60 -6.51 -6.35 7.81
C VAL A 60 -5.70 -5.31 7.06
N SER A 61 -5.05 -5.70 5.96
CA SER A 61 -4.36 -4.75 5.09
C SER A 61 -5.32 -3.69 4.56
N TRP A 62 -4.86 -2.44 4.57
CA TRP A 62 -5.70 -1.29 4.23
C TRP A 62 -6.13 -1.34 2.75
N SER A 63 -5.26 -1.86 1.88
CA SER A 63 -5.45 -1.90 0.43
C SER A 63 -6.14 -3.17 -0.07
N ILE A 64 -5.94 -4.30 0.61
CA ILE A 64 -6.35 -5.63 0.08
C ILE A 64 -6.90 -6.59 1.14
N GLY A 65 -6.98 -6.19 2.41
CA GLY A 65 -7.57 -7.02 3.46
C GLY A 65 -9.10 -7.00 3.40
N GLY A 66 -9.73 -8.17 3.45
CA GLY A 66 -11.20 -8.30 3.48
C GLY A 66 -11.70 -9.12 4.66
N GLN A 67 -10.90 -9.27 5.72
CA GLN A 67 -11.33 -9.90 6.97
C GLN A 67 -12.46 -9.09 7.60
N GLY A 68 -13.50 -9.79 8.07
CA GLY A 68 -14.66 -9.15 8.69
C GLY A 68 -15.41 -8.22 7.72
N ASN A 69 -15.88 -7.09 8.23
CA ASN A 69 -16.59 -6.05 7.47
C ASN A 69 -16.02 -4.65 7.76
N TRP A 70 -16.56 -3.62 7.12
CA TRP A 70 -16.07 -2.24 7.22
C TRP A 70 -16.09 -1.67 8.64
N SER A 71 -17.00 -2.16 9.50
CA SER A 71 -17.15 -1.70 10.89
C SER A 71 -16.13 -2.36 11.81
N GLN A 72 -15.68 -3.57 11.48
CA GLN A 72 -14.66 -4.31 12.22
C GLN A 72 -13.25 -3.92 11.76
N PHE A 73 -13.03 -3.92 10.45
CA PHE A 73 -11.75 -3.59 9.83
C PHE A 73 -11.99 -2.64 8.67
N LEU A 74 -11.55 -1.42 8.84
CA LEU A 74 -11.75 -0.38 7.85
C LEU A 74 -10.68 -0.48 6.76
N THR A 75 -10.99 -1.23 5.71
CA THR A 75 -10.12 -1.49 4.56
C THR A 75 -10.86 -1.21 3.27
N VAL A 76 -10.12 -1.04 2.18
CA VAL A 76 -10.69 -0.77 0.86
C VAL A 76 -11.61 -1.91 0.38
N PRO A 77 -11.22 -3.20 0.47
CA PRO A 77 -12.14 -4.28 0.11
C PRO A 77 -13.39 -4.34 0.99
N ASN A 78 -13.27 -4.07 2.30
CA ASN A 78 -14.42 -4.07 3.18
C ASN A 78 -15.42 -2.94 2.88
N LEU A 79 -14.94 -1.81 2.37
CA LEU A 79 -15.81 -0.74 1.85
C LEU A 79 -16.44 -1.16 0.52
N LEU A 80 -15.66 -1.68 -0.42
CA LEU A 80 -16.13 -2.15 -1.73
C LEU A 80 -17.20 -3.24 -1.63
N LYS A 81 -17.05 -4.19 -0.69
CA LYS A 81 -18.02 -5.27 -0.45
C LYS A 81 -19.44 -4.78 -0.18
N VAL A 82 -19.61 -3.55 0.30
CA VAL A 82 -20.93 -2.96 0.53
C VAL A 82 -21.64 -2.59 -0.78
N MET A 83 -20.89 -2.13 -1.78
CA MET A 83 -21.42 -1.77 -3.10
C MET A 83 -21.41 -2.95 -4.07
N ASN A 84 -20.51 -3.91 -3.87
CA ASN A 84 -20.43 -5.16 -4.61
C ASN A 84 -20.13 -6.35 -3.67
N PRO A 85 -21.16 -7.04 -3.16
CA PRO A 85 -20.98 -8.20 -2.29
C PRO A 85 -20.25 -9.38 -2.96
N GLU A 86 -20.21 -9.42 -4.29
CA GLU A 86 -19.56 -10.47 -5.08
C GLU A 86 -18.05 -10.22 -5.28
N LEU A 87 -17.48 -9.19 -4.66
CA LEU A 87 -16.06 -8.87 -4.77
C LEU A 87 -15.18 -10.08 -4.40
N VAL A 88 -14.12 -10.32 -5.16
CA VAL A 88 -13.13 -11.39 -4.89
C VAL A 88 -11.70 -10.86 -4.85
N GLY A 89 -10.77 -11.69 -4.37
CA GLY A 89 -9.32 -11.43 -4.39
C GLY A 89 -8.73 -10.82 -3.12
N TYR A 90 -9.56 -10.33 -2.21
CA TYR A 90 -9.11 -9.77 -0.93
C TYR A 90 -8.53 -10.84 0.00
N SER A 91 -7.48 -10.51 0.76
CA SER A 91 -6.90 -11.41 1.74
C SER A 91 -7.82 -11.63 2.93
N ILE A 92 -7.75 -12.82 3.52
CA ILE A 92 -8.51 -13.23 4.72
C ILE A 92 -7.56 -13.78 5.78
N GLY A 93 -7.63 -13.33 7.02
CA GLY A 93 -6.77 -13.85 8.08
C GLY A 93 -5.29 -13.47 7.96
N ASP A 94 -4.48 -14.14 8.77
CA ASP A 94 -3.02 -14.04 8.72
C ASP A 94 -2.45 -15.12 7.80
N GLY A 95 -1.31 -14.83 7.16
CA GLY A 95 -0.61 -15.86 6.39
C GLY A 95 0.51 -15.31 5.51
N SER A 96 1.36 -16.22 5.04
CA SER A 96 2.43 -15.90 4.07
C SER A 96 1.87 -15.59 2.67
N PRO A 97 2.67 -15.09 1.72
CA PRO A 97 2.21 -14.80 0.36
C PRO A 97 1.69 -16.02 -0.41
N PHE A 98 2.11 -17.22 0.02
CA PHE A 98 1.74 -18.50 -0.59
C PHE A 98 0.52 -19.14 0.07
N SER A 99 0.05 -18.58 1.19
CA SER A 99 -1.10 -19.12 1.92
C SER A 99 -2.40 -18.93 1.13
N LYS A 100 -3.38 -19.81 1.36
CA LYS A 100 -4.74 -19.61 0.82
C LYS A 100 -5.36 -18.30 1.31
N ALA A 101 -4.97 -17.84 2.50
CA ALA A 101 -5.36 -16.56 3.09
C ALA A 101 -4.93 -15.34 2.27
N ALA A 102 -3.82 -15.41 1.53
CA ALA A 102 -3.30 -14.28 0.76
C ALA A 102 -4.20 -13.87 -0.42
N GLN A 103 -4.91 -14.81 -1.04
CA GLN A 103 -5.74 -14.56 -2.23
C GLN A 103 -4.93 -13.87 -3.34
N PHE A 104 -5.27 -12.64 -3.75
CA PHE A 104 -4.54 -11.89 -4.80
C PHE A 104 -3.59 -10.83 -4.23
N ASN A 105 -3.18 -10.96 -2.97
CA ASN A 105 -2.12 -10.16 -2.38
C ASN A 105 -0.76 -10.86 -2.57
N ALA A 106 -0.01 -10.44 -3.58
CA ALA A 106 1.32 -10.97 -3.88
C ALA A 106 2.46 -10.23 -3.16
N ALA A 107 2.14 -9.18 -2.39
CA ALA A 107 3.12 -8.44 -1.62
C ALA A 107 3.77 -9.33 -0.56
N TYR A 108 5.01 -9.04 -0.18
CA TYR A 108 5.72 -9.83 0.83
C TYR A 108 6.79 -9.00 1.56
N PHE A 109 7.18 -9.49 2.74
CA PHE A 109 8.18 -8.82 3.58
C PHE A 109 9.53 -8.59 2.88
N GLY A 110 10.05 -7.35 2.97
CA GLY A 110 11.36 -6.99 2.44
C GLY A 110 11.43 -6.78 0.92
N ALA A 111 10.31 -6.92 0.20
CA ALA A 111 10.29 -6.72 -1.25
C ALA A 111 10.77 -5.31 -1.66
N MET A 112 11.50 -5.24 -2.75
CA MET A 112 12.05 -4.03 -3.37
C MET A 112 11.58 -3.91 -4.83
N ASP A 113 12.00 -2.87 -5.53
CA ASP A 113 11.61 -2.64 -6.93
C ASP A 113 11.91 -3.80 -7.87
N GLN A 114 13.00 -4.53 -7.62
CA GLN A 114 13.40 -5.67 -8.45
C GLN A 114 12.44 -6.86 -8.35
N ASP A 115 11.67 -6.94 -7.27
CA ASP A 115 10.76 -8.05 -6.97
C ASP A 115 9.38 -7.86 -7.59
N ILE A 116 9.01 -6.60 -7.87
CA ILE A 116 7.63 -6.24 -8.25
C ILE A 116 7.20 -6.89 -9.57
N MET A 117 8.14 -7.12 -10.48
CA MET A 117 7.88 -7.82 -11.74
C MET A 117 7.51 -9.29 -11.49
N GLY A 118 8.19 -9.97 -10.56
CA GLY A 118 7.88 -11.34 -10.18
C GLY A 118 6.48 -11.45 -9.56
N GLN A 119 6.13 -10.52 -8.68
CA GLN A 119 4.80 -10.42 -8.08
C GLN A 119 3.72 -10.21 -9.15
N ALA A 120 3.93 -9.29 -10.11
CA ALA A 120 3.00 -9.03 -11.21
C ALA A 120 2.79 -10.25 -12.12
N VAL A 121 3.87 -10.95 -12.49
CA VAL A 121 3.79 -12.18 -13.31
C VAL A 121 3.00 -13.27 -12.59
N TRP A 122 3.27 -13.48 -11.30
CA TRP A 122 2.53 -14.43 -10.48
C TRP A 122 1.03 -14.06 -10.41
N LEU A 123 0.73 -12.79 -10.17
CA LEU A 123 -0.63 -12.30 -10.02
C LEU A 123 -1.42 -12.44 -11.33
N VAL A 124 -0.86 -12.05 -12.48
CA VAL A 124 -1.50 -12.23 -13.79
C VAL A 124 -1.82 -13.70 -14.04
N ARG A 125 -0.90 -14.62 -13.73
CA ARG A 125 -1.15 -16.06 -13.85
C ARG A 125 -2.28 -16.52 -12.95
N LYS A 126 -2.33 -16.05 -11.70
CA LYS A 126 -3.42 -16.34 -10.76
C LYS A 126 -4.77 -15.83 -11.27
N LEU A 127 -4.83 -14.58 -11.74
CA LEU A 127 -6.06 -13.99 -12.29
C LEU A 127 -6.58 -14.75 -13.52
N LYS A 128 -5.69 -15.27 -14.37
CA LYS A 128 -6.08 -16.06 -15.56
C LYS A 128 -6.60 -17.46 -15.22
N THR A 129 -6.26 -18.00 -14.05
CA THR A 129 -6.53 -19.40 -13.68
C THR A 129 -7.54 -19.55 -12.56
N ASP A 130 -7.88 -18.47 -11.85
CA ASP A 130 -8.88 -18.50 -10.79
C ASP A 130 -10.29 -18.55 -11.39
N PRO A 131 -11.09 -19.60 -11.10
CA PRO A 131 -12.42 -19.77 -11.69
C PRO A 131 -13.44 -18.72 -11.24
N ARG A 132 -13.13 -17.92 -10.21
CA ARG A 132 -13.99 -16.84 -9.72
C ARG A 132 -13.81 -15.53 -10.51
N VAL A 133 -12.87 -15.49 -11.45
CA VAL A 133 -12.53 -14.29 -12.21
C VAL A 133 -12.84 -14.52 -13.68
N ASP A 134 -13.76 -13.74 -14.24
CA ASP A 134 -13.84 -13.57 -15.68
C ASP A 134 -12.67 -12.66 -16.09
N PHE A 135 -11.56 -13.29 -16.45
CA PHE A 135 -10.31 -12.58 -16.74
C PHE A 135 -10.48 -11.46 -17.77
N ARG A 136 -11.37 -11.61 -18.76
CA ARG A 136 -11.55 -10.60 -19.81
C ARG A 136 -12.55 -9.51 -19.44
N ASN A 137 -13.60 -9.86 -18.72
CA ASN A 137 -14.75 -8.95 -18.54
C ASN A 137 -14.81 -8.30 -17.15
N ASP A 138 -14.22 -8.91 -16.12
CA ASP A 138 -14.24 -8.36 -14.77
C ASP A 138 -13.35 -7.13 -14.64
N TRP A 139 -13.85 -6.08 -13.99
CA TRP A 139 -13.01 -4.96 -13.60
C TRP A 139 -12.12 -5.31 -12.42
N LYS A 140 -10.83 -5.04 -12.59
CA LYS A 140 -9.78 -5.33 -11.61
C LYS A 140 -9.24 -4.03 -11.05
N MET A 141 -9.18 -3.94 -9.74
CA MET A 141 -8.49 -2.89 -9.02
C MET A 141 -7.19 -3.44 -8.46
N LEU A 142 -6.07 -3.00 -9.03
CA LEU A 142 -4.73 -3.40 -8.61
C LEU A 142 -4.08 -2.29 -7.79
N THR A 143 -3.70 -2.55 -6.54
CA THR A 143 -2.87 -1.61 -5.77
C THR A 143 -1.39 -1.96 -5.90
N LEU A 144 -0.57 -0.97 -6.27
CA LEU A 144 0.89 -1.06 -6.29
C LEU A 144 1.46 -0.05 -5.28
N MET A 145 2.25 -0.53 -4.32
CA MET A 145 3.01 0.32 -3.39
C MET A 145 4.37 -0.32 -3.09
N ILE A 146 5.46 0.33 -3.51
CA ILE A 146 6.83 -0.19 -3.40
C ILE A 146 7.85 0.98 -3.37
N GLY A 147 9.09 0.69 -2.99
CA GLY A 147 10.19 1.67 -2.90
C GLY A 147 10.64 1.97 -1.46
N THR A 148 9.88 1.54 -0.45
CA THR A 148 10.22 1.73 0.97
C THR A 148 11.59 1.13 1.29
N ASN A 149 11.75 -0.17 1.02
CA ASN A 149 12.96 -0.93 1.33
C ASN A 149 14.16 -0.46 0.50
N ASP A 150 13.93 -0.04 -0.74
CA ASP A 150 14.97 0.53 -1.61
C ASP A 150 15.63 1.71 -0.91
N VAL A 151 14.83 2.73 -0.51
CA VAL A 151 15.32 3.93 0.20
C VAL A 151 15.87 3.61 1.59
N CYS A 152 15.21 2.73 2.33
CA CYS A 152 15.57 2.41 3.70
C CYS A 152 16.86 1.59 3.85
N SER A 153 17.16 0.70 2.89
CA SER A 153 18.18 -0.34 3.10
C SER A 153 19.21 -0.48 1.98
N ASP A 154 18.91 -0.09 0.73
CA ASP A 154 19.81 -0.38 -0.41
C ASP A 154 20.57 0.86 -0.93
N GLN A 155 19.92 2.03 -0.93
CA GLN A 155 20.45 3.27 -1.52
C GLN A 155 21.80 3.74 -0.94
N CYS A 156 22.10 3.43 0.32
CA CYS A 156 23.35 3.85 0.95
C CYS A 156 24.54 2.91 0.64
N TYR A 157 24.29 1.71 0.11
CA TYR A 157 25.32 0.71 -0.19
C TYR A 157 25.61 0.57 -1.68
N SER A 158 24.62 0.76 -2.56
CA SER A 158 24.78 0.55 -4.01
C SER A 158 24.51 1.81 -4.82
N LYS A 159 25.50 2.27 -5.60
CA LYS A 159 25.32 3.36 -6.59
C LYS A 159 24.46 2.97 -7.80
N ARG A 160 24.23 1.67 -8.01
CA ARG A 160 23.38 1.17 -9.12
C ARG A 160 21.90 1.22 -8.76
N GLN A 161 21.61 1.31 -7.47
CA GLN A 161 20.27 1.47 -6.93
C GLN A 161 20.03 2.96 -6.78
N GLY A 162 18.83 3.41 -7.18
CA GLY A 162 18.57 4.84 -7.33
C GLY A 162 17.25 5.14 -7.98
N VAL A 163 16.95 6.44 -8.04
CA VAL A 163 15.75 7.00 -8.65
C VAL A 163 15.52 6.48 -10.07
N GLU A 164 16.58 6.36 -10.88
CA GLU A 164 16.46 5.87 -12.26
C GLU A 164 16.20 4.37 -12.34
N THR A 165 16.78 3.58 -11.42
CA THR A 165 16.46 2.15 -11.34
C THR A 165 15.02 1.94 -10.87
N HIS A 166 14.56 2.73 -9.90
CA HIS A 166 13.14 2.78 -9.50
C HIS A 166 12.24 3.10 -10.68
N ARG A 167 12.53 4.19 -11.42
CA ARG A 167 11.79 4.58 -12.64
C ARG A 167 11.66 3.42 -13.61
N ARG A 168 12.79 2.79 -13.98
CA ARG A 168 12.81 1.70 -14.95
C ARG A 168 12.00 0.49 -14.49
N ASN A 169 12.11 0.11 -13.21
CA ASN A 169 11.38 -1.03 -12.67
C ASN A 169 9.87 -0.78 -12.61
N ILE A 170 9.45 0.42 -12.20
CA ILE A 170 8.03 0.81 -12.18
C ILE A 170 7.46 0.86 -13.61
N ILE A 171 8.15 1.49 -14.57
CA ILE A 171 7.71 1.50 -15.97
C ILE A 171 7.59 0.07 -16.50
N ARG A 172 8.60 -0.78 -16.25
CA ARG A 172 8.62 -2.16 -16.76
C ARG A 172 7.44 -2.98 -16.24
N VAL A 173 7.10 -2.87 -14.95
CA VAL A 173 5.97 -3.62 -14.39
C VAL A 173 4.63 -3.07 -14.88
N LEU A 174 4.48 -1.73 -14.97
CA LEU A 174 3.26 -1.13 -15.47
C LEU A 174 3.04 -1.41 -16.96
N ASP A 175 4.09 -1.42 -17.78
CA ASP A 175 4.02 -1.83 -19.19
C ASP A 175 3.58 -3.30 -19.32
N PHE A 176 4.11 -4.17 -18.48
CA PHE A 176 3.68 -5.58 -18.44
C PHE A 176 2.21 -5.70 -18.06
N LEU A 177 1.77 -5.01 -17.00
CA LEU A 177 0.37 -5.02 -16.56
C LEU A 177 -0.56 -4.44 -17.64
N TYR A 178 -0.17 -3.34 -18.26
CA TYR A 178 -0.88 -2.73 -19.38
C TYR A 178 -1.05 -3.73 -20.53
N LEU A 179 -0.01 -4.48 -20.89
CA LEU A 179 -0.10 -5.47 -21.96
C LEU A 179 -0.92 -6.71 -21.58
N GLN A 180 -0.92 -7.11 -20.31
CA GLN A 180 -1.47 -8.40 -19.89
C GLN A 180 -2.89 -8.33 -19.34
N LEU A 181 -3.31 -7.20 -18.78
CA LEU A 181 -4.58 -7.08 -18.07
C LEU A 181 -5.60 -6.24 -18.86
N PRO A 182 -6.78 -6.81 -19.17
CA PRO A 182 -7.94 -6.03 -19.61
C PRO A 182 -8.71 -5.50 -18.40
N LYS A 183 -9.49 -4.42 -18.63
CA LYS A 183 -10.41 -3.82 -17.63
C LYS A 183 -9.75 -3.66 -16.25
N THR A 184 -8.69 -2.85 -16.18
CA THR A 184 -7.88 -2.71 -14.97
C THR A 184 -7.63 -1.26 -14.59
N PHE A 185 -8.01 -0.92 -13.37
CA PHE A 185 -7.63 0.31 -12.69
C PHE A 185 -6.43 0.04 -11.79
N VAL A 186 -5.27 0.60 -12.12
CA VAL A 186 -4.08 0.51 -11.27
C VAL A 186 -4.01 1.71 -10.35
N ASN A 187 -4.07 1.44 -9.06
CA ASN A 187 -3.86 2.40 -7.99
C ASN A 187 -2.38 2.43 -7.61
N LEU A 188 -1.61 3.35 -8.20
CA LEU A 188 -0.19 3.56 -7.90
C LEU A 188 -0.05 4.43 -6.65
N VAL A 189 0.19 3.81 -5.51
CA VAL A 189 0.28 4.50 -4.23
C VAL A 189 1.71 4.97 -4.02
N SER A 190 1.88 6.26 -3.71
CA SER A 190 3.19 6.78 -3.33
C SER A 190 3.79 5.99 -2.16
N MET A 191 5.09 5.70 -2.20
CA MET A 191 5.76 5.12 -1.03
C MET A 191 5.67 6.08 0.19
N PRO A 192 5.70 5.56 1.42
CA PRO A 192 5.75 6.36 2.65
C PRO A 192 6.86 7.43 2.65
N TYR A 193 6.61 8.54 3.35
CA TYR A 193 7.65 9.55 3.56
C TYR A 193 8.64 9.10 4.66
N ILE A 194 9.71 8.42 4.25
CA ILE A 194 10.69 7.78 5.14
C ILE A 194 11.27 8.69 6.23
N PRO A 195 11.57 9.98 5.99
CA PRO A 195 12.11 10.85 7.04
C PRO A 195 11.18 11.01 8.25
N ALA A 196 9.87 10.76 8.12
CA ALA A 196 8.94 10.80 9.26
C ALA A 196 9.27 9.77 10.35
N TYR A 197 9.97 8.68 10.02
CA TYR A 197 10.38 7.67 11.01
C TYR A 197 11.48 8.19 11.95
N ALA A 198 12.23 9.23 11.53
CA ALA A 198 13.21 9.89 12.39
C ALA A 198 12.55 10.69 13.52
N ASP A 199 11.29 11.11 13.35
CA ASP A 199 10.53 11.87 14.35
C ASP A 199 10.07 10.97 15.52
N LEU A 200 10.02 9.63 15.33
CA LEU A 200 9.64 8.65 16.35
C LEU A 200 10.75 8.44 17.40
N VAL A 201 11.01 9.48 18.19
CA VAL A 201 11.97 9.51 19.29
C VAL A 201 11.39 8.91 20.57
N ASP A 202 12.24 8.27 21.37
CA ASP A 202 11.90 7.62 22.65
C ASP A 202 10.73 6.62 22.57
N PRO A 203 10.85 5.59 21.71
CA PRO A 203 9.82 4.56 21.58
C PRO A 203 9.72 3.74 22.88
N PRO A 204 8.50 3.36 23.30
CA PRO A 204 8.31 2.53 24.50
C PRO A 204 8.73 1.06 24.28
N PHE A 205 9.07 0.67 23.04
CA PHE A 205 9.36 -0.70 22.65
C PHE A 205 10.87 -0.91 22.49
N PRO A 206 11.52 -1.78 23.28
CA PRO A 206 12.95 -2.08 23.12
C PRO A 206 13.32 -2.59 21.72
N THR A 207 12.39 -3.33 21.08
CA THR A 207 12.52 -3.89 19.73
C THR A 207 12.62 -2.83 18.64
N CYS A 208 12.13 -1.61 18.90
CA CYS A 208 12.11 -0.51 17.95
C CYS A 208 13.50 -0.11 17.47
N ILE A 209 14.48 -0.02 18.38
CA ILE A 209 15.84 0.41 18.04
C ILE A 209 16.47 -0.60 17.09
N THR A 210 16.45 -1.88 17.48
CA THR A 210 17.01 -2.97 16.67
C THR A 210 16.34 -3.07 15.31
N MET A 211 15.01 -3.00 15.25
CA MET A 211 14.27 -3.13 13.99
C MET A 211 14.45 -1.93 13.06
N LYS A 212 14.51 -0.71 13.60
CA LYS A 212 14.88 0.48 12.82
C LYS A 212 16.28 0.35 12.20
N LEU A 213 17.25 -0.16 12.95
CA LEU A 213 18.61 -0.38 12.45
C LEU A 213 18.66 -1.44 11.34
N LEU A 214 17.86 -2.50 11.44
CA LEU A 214 17.85 -3.60 10.46
C LEU A 214 17.02 -3.27 9.22
N ALA A 215 15.79 -2.78 9.39
CA ALA A 215 14.84 -2.57 8.31
C ALA A 215 15.02 -1.23 7.59
N CYS A 216 15.70 -0.26 8.21
CA CYS A 216 15.99 1.05 7.63
C CYS A 216 17.39 1.53 7.99
N SER A 217 18.37 0.68 7.68
CA SER A 217 19.80 0.87 8.00
C SER A 217 20.40 2.15 7.38
N CYS A 218 19.91 2.60 6.22
CA CYS A 218 20.36 3.85 5.62
C CYS A 218 19.96 5.09 6.43
N LEU A 219 18.86 5.03 7.18
CA LEU A 219 18.40 6.13 8.04
C LEU A 219 18.95 6.02 9.46
N PHE A 220 18.93 4.82 10.05
CA PHE A 220 19.26 4.62 11.47
C PHE A 220 20.60 3.94 11.73
N GLY A 221 21.08 3.12 10.80
CA GLY A 221 22.28 2.27 10.94
C GLY A 221 23.62 3.01 10.88
N GLY A 222 23.62 4.34 10.91
CA GLY A 222 24.83 5.15 10.73
C GLY A 222 25.49 4.99 9.35
N ALA A 223 24.72 4.58 8.34
CA ALA A 223 25.23 4.11 7.06
C ALA A 223 26.19 5.11 6.40
N LYS A 224 27.47 4.72 6.27
CA LYS A 224 28.58 5.47 5.68
C LYS A 224 28.80 6.91 6.22
N PRO A 225 30.06 7.28 6.54
CA PRO A 225 30.41 8.68 6.77
C PRO A 225 29.88 9.57 5.62
N GLY A 226 28.93 10.45 5.92
CA GLY A 226 28.35 11.41 4.97
C GLY A 226 26.92 11.15 4.48
N TYR A 227 26.30 9.99 4.73
CA TYR A 227 24.88 9.80 4.43
C TYR A 227 24.03 10.40 5.56
N LYS A 228 23.33 11.49 5.27
CA LYS A 228 22.56 12.28 6.25
C LYS A 228 21.06 12.10 6.02
N LEU A 229 20.25 12.52 7.00
CA LEU A 229 18.80 12.61 6.87
C LEU A 229 18.37 13.34 5.59
N SER A 230 19.10 14.39 5.17
CA SER A 230 18.84 15.12 3.93
C SER A 230 18.95 14.25 2.67
N ASN A 231 19.85 13.26 2.65
CA ASN A 231 19.95 12.30 1.54
C ASN A 231 18.67 11.45 1.45
N VAL A 232 18.20 10.92 2.58
CA VAL A 232 16.95 10.13 2.65
C VAL A 232 15.74 11.00 2.26
N MET A 233 15.70 12.26 2.71
CA MET A 233 14.65 13.21 2.35
C MET A 233 14.59 13.47 0.84
N ASN A 234 15.74 13.74 0.23
CA ASN A 234 15.83 14.01 -1.21
C ASN A 234 15.47 12.76 -2.01
N MET A 235 15.97 11.59 -1.60
CA MET A 235 15.69 10.32 -2.27
C MET A 235 14.21 9.95 -2.21
N THR A 236 13.61 10.04 -1.02
CA THR A 236 12.17 9.78 -0.81
C THR A 236 11.32 10.65 -1.73
N ARG A 237 11.62 11.96 -1.79
CA ARG A 237 10.90 12.89 -2.67
C ARG A 237 11.11 12.58 -4.15
N ALA A 238 12.32 12.20 -4.56
CA ALA A 238 12.61 11.85 -5.94
C ALA A 238 11.89 10.56 -6.37
N PHE A 239 11.83 9.54 -5.51
CA PHE A 239 11.05 8.31 -5.77
C PHE A 239 9.56 8.65 -5.93
N GLN A 240 8.99 9.39 -4.98
CA GLN A 240 7.59 9.83 -5.04
C GLN A 240 7.29 10.68 -6.29
N ALA A 241 8.21 11.56 -6.69
CA ALA A 241 8.08 12.37 -7.91
C ALA A 241 8.08 11.51 -9.16
N VAL A 242 8.99 10.54 -9.26
CA VAL A 242 9.02 9.57 -10.38
C VAL A 242 7.72 8.78 -10.46
N GLN A 243 7.21 8.28 -9.34
CA GLN A 243 5.93 7.55 -9.31
C GLN A 243 4.78 8.41 -9.84
N LYS A 244 4.73 9.69 -9.44
CA LYS A 244 3.75 10.66 -9.93
C LYS A 244 3.91 10.92 -11.44
N GLU A 245 5.12 11.23 -11.88
CA GLU A 245 5.42 11.52 -13.29
C GLU A 245 5.08 10.35 -14.21
N ILE A 246 5.35 9.10 -13.79
CA ILE A 246 5.01 7.92 -14.59
C ILE A 246 3.50 7.80 -14.79
N ALA A 247 2.72 7.92 -13.71
CA ALA A 247 1.26 7.82 -13.79
C ALA A 247 0.65 8.98 -14.58
N GLU A 248 1.15 10.20 -14.41
CA GLU A 248 0.63 11.41 -15.07
C GLU A 248 1.20 11.63 -16.48
N SER A 249 2.03 10.71 -16.99
CA SER A 249 2.69 10.85 -18.29
C SER A 249 1.76 10.69 -19.52
N GLY A 250 0.53 10.22 -19.32
CA GLY A 250 -0.37 9.83 -20.41
C GLY A 250 -0.02 8.50 -21.07
N ARG A 251 1.06 7.83 -20.65
CA ARG A 251 1.54 6.56 -21.25
C ARG A 251 0.48 5.46 -21.22
N TYR A 252 -0.34 5.43 -20.18
CA TYR A 252 -1.33 4.37 -19.93
C TYR A 252 -2.77 4.77 -20.26
N ASP A 253 -2.98 5.96 -20.85
CA ASP A 253 -4.31 6.51 -21.17
C ASP A 253 -4.69 6.27 -22.65
N ARG A 254 -4.01 5.34 -23.32
CA ARG A 254 -4.26 5.00 -24.74
C ARG A 254 -5.32 3.93 -24.93
N ARG A 255 -5.89 3.41 -23.84
CA ARG A 255 -6.95 2.41 -23.81
C ARG A 255 -8.06 2.87 -22.89
N GLU A 256 -9.29 2.60 -23.29
CA GLU A 256 -10.47 2.90 -22.48
C GLU A 256 -10.58 1.98 -21.26
N ASP A 257 -10.04 0.76 -21.33
CA ASP A 257 -10.22 -0.28 -20.31
C ASP A 257 -9.01 -0.40 -19.36
N PHE A 258 -8.07 0.55 -19.38
CA PHE A 258 -6.91 0.54 -18.48
C PHE A 258 -6.50 1.95 -18.09
N THR A 259 -6.12 2.15 -16.83
CA THR A 259 -5.47 3.40 -16.41
C THR A 259 -4.55 3.16 -15.21
N VAL A 260 -3.63 4.10 -14.98
CA VAL A 260 -2.81 4.17 -13.78
C VAL A 260 -3.06 5.51 -13.10
N VAL A 261 -3.58 5.49 -11.87
CA VAL A 261 -3.83 6.69 -11.08
C VAL A 261 -2.87 6.75 -9.90
N PHE A 262 -2.14 7.85 -9.80
CA PHE A 262 -1.25 8.14 -8.67
C PHE A 262 -2.04 8.57 -7.44
N GLN A 263 -1.73 7.97 -6.29
CA GLN A 263 -2.27 8.39 -5.00
C GLN A 263 -1.21 9.15 -4.18
N PRO A 264 -1.39 10.47 -3.97
CA PRO A 264 -0.41 11.33 -3.30
C PRO A 264 -0.47 11.25 -1.76
N THR A 265 -1.23 10.34 -1.18
CA THR A 265 -1.59 10.40 0.25
C THR A 265 -0.41 10.18 1.20
N ASN A 266 0.68 9.56 0.73
CA ASN A 266 1.88 9.42 1.53
C ASN A 266 2.88 10.59 1.34
N LEU A 267 2.60 11.53 0.43
CA LEU A 267 3.44 12.72 0.22
C LEU A 267 3.48 13.54 1.52
N ASN A 268 4.69 13.71 2.08
CA ASN A 268 4.93 14.42 3.35
C ASN A 268 4.10 13.89 4.54
N SER A 269 3.67 12.63 4.51
CA SER A 269 2.98 12.00 5.63
C SER A 269 3.80 12.08 6.92
N ARG A 270 3.11 12.15 8.06
CA ARG A 270 3.68 12.19 9.41
C ARG A 270 2.86 11.29 10.33
N PHE A 271 3.54 10.72 11.32
CA PHE A 271 2.85 9.92 12.34
C PHE A 271 1.98 10.81 13.24
N PRO A 272 0.77 10.35 13.59
CA PRO A 272 -0.09 11.08 14.50
C PRO A 272 0.58 11.36 15.85
N LYS A 273 0.21 12.49 16.46
CA LYS A 273 0.66 12.89 17.80
C LYS A 273 -0.49 12.77 18.78
N LEU A 274 -0.16 12.53 20.06
CA LEU A 274 -1.16 12.51 21.13
C LEU A 274 -1.73 13.92 21.30
N LYS A 275 -3.07 14.04 21.30
CA LYS A 275 -3.72 15.29 21.68
C LYS A 275 -3.80 15.36 23.21
N LYS A 276 -2.89 16.06 23.91
CA LYS A 276 -3.21 16.83 25.15
C LYS A 276 -2.04 17.54 25.87
N SER A 277 -2.43 18.73 26.37
CA SER A 277 -2.10 19.38 27.66
C SER A 277 -0.75 20.10 27.85
N ARG A 278 -0.76 21.41 27.54
CA ARG A 278 -0.30 22.53 28.39
C ARG A 278 1.08 22.43 29.10
N ARG A 279 2.03 21.61 28.64
CA ARG A 279 3.44 21.84 28.98
C ARG A 279 3.98 22.91 28.03
N TRP A 280 4.16 24.11 28.56
CA TRP A 280 4.83 25.21 27.87
C TRP A 280 6.18 24.69 27.32
N ASN A 281 6.38 24.77 26.01
CA ASN A 281 7.64 24.48 25.30
C ASN A 281 8.11 23.01 25.18
N SER A 282 7.24 22.01 25.09
CA SER A 282 7.64 20.66 24.63
C SER A 282 6.84 20.23 23.39
N PRO A 283 7.47 19.61 22.37
CA PRO A 283 6.72 19.07 21.24
C PRO A 283 5.80 17.94 21.72
N ASP A 284 4.58 17.88 21.16
CA ASP A 284 3.64 16.81 21.48
C ASP A 284 4.27 15.45 21.14
N PRO A 285 4.18 14.45 22.05
CA PRO A 285 4.71 13.12 21.82
C PRO A 285 3.93 12.39 20.73
N HIS A 286 4.60 11.47 20.03
CA HIS A 286 3.96 10.63 19.02
C HIS A 286 2.97 9.64 19.66
N ASP A 287 1.85 9.41 18.97
CA ASP A 287 0.90 8.37 19.36
C ASP A 287 1.38 7.02 18.81
N TYR A 288 2.14 6.31 19.65
CA TYR A 288 2.68 4.99 19.31
C TYR A 288 1.59 3.92 19.10
N SER A 289 0.31 4.18 19.40
CA SER A 289 -0.76 3.23 19.05
C SER A 289 -1.05 3.13 17.54
N TYR A 290 -0.42 3.96 16.72
CA TYR A 290 -0.48 3.87 15.25
C TYR A 290 0.63 2.99 14.66
N ILE A 291 1.68 2.69 15.41
CA ILE A 291 2.88 2.03 14.90
C ILE A 291 3.15 0.74 15.67
N SER A 292 3.54 -0.31 14.96
CA SER A 292 3.79 -1.62 15.56
C SER A 292 5.02 -1.55 16.49
N ILE A 293 5.22 -2.61 17.27
CA ILE A 293 6.32 -2.74 18.24
C ILE A 293 7.73 -2.65 17.62
N ASP A 294 7.85 -2.83 16.30
CA ASP A 294 9.10 -2.69 15.56
C ASP A 294 9.39 -1.26 15.08
N CYS A 295 8.44 -0.35 15.26
CA CYS A 295 8.47 1.02 14.78
C CYS A 295 8.64 1.22 13.26
N ILE A 296 8.38 0.18 12.48
CA ILE A 296 8.49 0.20 11.02
C ILE A 296 7.12 0.00 10.40
N HIS A 297 6.35 -0.96 10.91
CA HIS A 297 5.06 -1.28 10.32
C HIS A 297 3.90 -0.57 11.03
N TYR A 298 2.79 -0.51 10.31
CA TYR A 298 1.57 0.15 10.74
C TYR A 298 0.76 -0.81 11.62
N THR A 299 0.20 -0.31 12.71
CA THR A 299 -0.88 -1.04 13.40
C THR A 299 -2.15 -1.01 12.57
N GLN A 300 -3.15 -1.81 12.95
CA GLN A 300 -4.49 -1.74 12.40
C GLN A 300 -5.07 -0.31 12.43
N LYS A 301 -4.74 0.49 13.46
CA LYS A 301 -5.21 1.88 13.58
C LYS A 301 -4.70 2.76 12.44
N LEU A 302 -3.42 2.62 12.08
CA LEU A 302 -2.83 3.36 10.97
C LEU A 302 -3.28 2.82 9.62
N HIS A 303 -3.41 1.50 9.47
CA HIS A 303 -4.06 0.89 8.31
C HIS A 303 -5.48 1.46 8.08
N ALA A 304 -6.28 1.60 9.14
CA ALA A 304 -7.65 2.10 9.06
C ALA A 304 -7.74 3.56 8.58
N ILE A 305 -6.82 4.44 9.00
CA ILE A 305 -6.80 5.84 8.54
C ILE A 305 -6.08 6.02 7.20
N SER A 306 -5.23 5.08 6.80
CA SER A 306 -4.63 5.01 5.47
C SER A 306 -5.68 4.77 4.37
N LYS A 307 -6.94 4.42 4.70
CA LYS A 307 -8.02 4.41 3.70
C LYS A 307 -8.19 5.75 2.96
N LYS A 308 -7.77 6.87 3.58
CA LYS A 308 -7.82 8.21 2.97
C LYS A 308 -7.00 8.28 1.67
N ILE A 309 -6.18 7.26 1.41
CA ILE A 309 -5.54 7.00 0.11
C ILE A 309 -6.58 6.87 -1.01
N PHE A 310 -7.82 6.49 -0.71
CA PHE A 310 -8.94 6.45 -1.66
C PHE A 310 -9.95 7.56 -1.38
N ARG A 311 -9.69 8.74 -1.95
CA ARG A 311 -10.51 9.95 -1.75
C ARG A 311 -11.95 9.81 -2.26
N LEU A 312 -12.20 8.96 -3.26
CA LEU A 312 -13.53 8.75 -3.89
C LEU A 312 -14.64 8.42 -2.87
N TYR A 313 -14.31 7.76 -1.76
CA TYR A 313 -15.32 7.34 -0.76
C TYR A 313 -15.67 8.40 0.26
N GLN A 314 -14.79 9.38 0.51
CA GLN A 314 -14.92 10.24 1.69
C GLN A 314 -15.94 11.36 1.55
N SER A 315 -16.23 11.84 0.33
CA SER A 315 -17.20 12.93 0.14
C SER A 315 -18.62 12.45 -0.15
N HIS A 316 -18.80 11.19 -0.56
CA HIS A 316 -20.08 10.65 -1.04
C HIS A 316 -20.73 9.64 -0.09
N CYS A 317 -19.94 9.00 0.78
CA CYS A 317 -20.42 7.89 1.60
C CYS A 317 -20.17 8.01 3.11
N LEU A 318 -19.30 8.94 3.55
CA LEU A 318 -18.77 9.03 4.91
C LEU A 318 -18.83 10.46 5.43
#